data_AF-A0A1G5B046-F1
#
_entry.id   AF-A0A1G5B046-F1
#
_cell.length_a   1.000
_cell.length_b   1.000
_cell.length_c   1.000
_cell.angle_alpha   90.00
_cell.angle_beta   90.00
_cell.angle_gamma   90.00
#
_symmetry.space_group_name_H-M   'P 1'
#
loop_
_entity.id
_entity.type
_entity.pdbx_description
1 polymer ?
#
loop_
_entity_poly.entity_id
_entity_poly.type
_entity_poly.pdbx_seq_one_letter_code
_entity_poly.pdbx_strand_id
1 'polypeptide(L)'
;MNRWFLFGSISMMAGLFLLVMKALAGLMPGDPNRFDYSLKSLLAPERLAWIDGLSSSGVQSAAQWMQGAPLYIYCFGLGLLFILASGLAKE
;
A
#
# COMPACT_ATOMS: atom_id res chain seq x y z
N MET A 1 20.34 -7.99 -15.32
CA MET A 1 19.02 -7.94 -14.64
C MET A 1 18.87 -6.55 -14.07
N ASN A 2 17.90 -5.78 -14.57
CA ASN A 2 17.77 -4.35 -14.26
C ASN A 2 17.44 -4.15 -12.77
N ARG A 3 18.10 -3.20 -12.10
CA ARG A 3 17.93 -2.93 -10.66
C ARG A 3 16.47 -2.57 -10.33
N TRP A 4 15.80 -1.86 -11.23
CA TRP A 4 14.39 -1.51 -11.12
C TRP A 4 13.46 -2.72 -11.10
N PHE A 5 13.75 -3.73 -11.93
CA PHE A 5 12.99 -4.97 -11.92
C PHE A 5 13.14 -5.71 -10.58
N LEU A 6 14.35 -5.76 -10.02
CA LEU A 6 14.63 -6.40 -8.74
C LEU A 6 13.90 -5.69 -7.58
N PHE A 7 13.93 -4.36 -7.52
CA PHE A 7 13.15 -3.60 -6.53
C PHE A 7 11.65 -3.80 -6.70
N GLY A 8 11.16 -3.86 -7.93
CA GLY A 8 9.77 -4.16 -8.24
C GLY A 8 9.33 -5.53 -7.74
N SER A 9 10.14 -6.57 -8.00
CA SER A 9 9.89 -7.93 -7.54
C SER A 9 9.92 -8.05 -6.02
N ILE A 10 10.89 -7.41 -5.33
CA ILE A 10 10.94 -7.40 -3.87
C ILE A 10 9.68 -6.74 -3.28
N SER A 11 9.28 -5.60 -3.84
CA SER A 11 8.07 -4.89 -3.39
C SER A 11 6.82 -5.73 -3.60
N MET A 12 6.68 -6.40 -4.74
CA MET A 12 5.58 -7.34 -5.00
C MET A 12 5.57 -8.50 -3.99
N MET A 13 6.74 -9.07 -3.69
CA MET A 13 6.86 -10.18 -2.76
C MET A 13 6.50 -9.76 -1.32
N ALA A 14 6.90 -8.56 -0.91
CA ALA A 14 6.49 -7.97 0.38
C ALA A 14 4.97 -7.73 0.43
N GLY A 15 4.38 -7.22 -0.66
CA GLY A 15 2.93 -7.06 -0.78
C GLY A 15 2.17 -8.38 -0.68
N LEU A 16 2.65 -9.42 -1.36
CA LEU A 16 2.08 -10.76 -1.30
C LEU A 16 2.16 -11.33 0.13
N PHE A 17 3.30 -11.17 0.79
CA PHE A 17 3.48 -11.61 2.17
C PHE A 17 2.47 -10.95 3.11
N LEU A 18 2.30 -9.62 3.03
CA LEU A 18 1.31 -8.89 3.83
C LEU A 18 -0.13 -9.31 3.51
N LEU A 19 -0.44 -9.61 2.24
CA LEU A 19 -1.74 -10.13 1.85
C LEU A 19 -2.02 -11.50 2.47
N VAL A 20 -1.04 -12.41 2.45
CA VAL A 20 -1.15 -13.72 3.08
C VAL A 20 -1.32 -13.59 4.59
N MET A 21 -0.58 -12.69 5.25
CA MET A 21 -0.75 -12.43 6.68
C MET A 21 -2.17 -11.91 6.99
N LYS A 22 -2.72 -11.02 6.17
CA LYS A 22 -4.11 -10.55 6.32
C LYS A 22 -5.13 -11.68 6.10
N ALA A 23 -4.90 -12.56 5.14
CA ALA A 23 -5.76 -13.71 4.90
C ALA A 23 -5.74 -14.69 6.08
N LEU A 24 -4.55 -15.00 6.61
CA LEU A 24 -4.40 -15.84 7.81
C LEU A 24 -5.04 -15.21 9.04
N ALA A 25 -4.90 -13.89 9.21
CA ALA A 25 -5.55 -13.13 10.27
C ALA A 25 -7.08 -13.25 10.22
N GLY A 26 -7.68 -13.19 9.02
CA GLY A 26 -9.13 -13.36 8.84
C GLY A 26 -9.65 -14.78 9.12
N LEU A 27 -8.76 -15.79 9.13
CA LEU A 27 -9.09 -17.17 9.47
C LEU A 27 -8.92 -17.48 10.96
N MET A 28 -8.23 -16.63 11.72
CA MET A 28 -8.09 -16.81 13.17
C MET A 28 -9.35 -16.33 13.90
N PRO A 29 -9.89 -17.12 14.85
CA PRO A 29 -10.95 -16.64 15.72
C PRO A 29 -10.41 -15.51 16.61
N GLY A 30 -10.88 -14.29 16.38
CA GLY A 30 -10.41 -13.08 17.04
C GLY A 30 -10.91 -11.81 16.34
N ASP A 31 -10.40 -10.66 16.77
CA ASP A 31 -10.75 -9.36 16.17
C ASP A 31 -10.20 -9.27 14.73
N PRO A 32 -11.06 -9.17 13.70
CA PRO A 32 -10.62 -9.09 12.30
C PRO A 32 -9.78 -7.84 12.01
N ASN A 33 -9.82 -6.82 12.88
CA ASN A 33 -9.02 -5.60 12.76
C ASN A 33 -7.65 -5.70 13.45
N ARG A 34 -7.34 -6.83 14.10
CA ARG A 34 -6.06 -7.02 14.83
C ARG A 34 -4.83 -6.85 13.93
N PHE A 35 -5.00 -7.07 12.64
CA PHE A 35 -3.96 -6.95 11.61
C PHE A 35 -4.33 -5.89 10.56
N ASP A 36 -4.97 -4.80 11.00
CA ASP A 36 -5.14 -3.62 10.15
C ASP A 36 -3.79 -2.94 9.92
N TYR A 37 -3.23 -3.17 8.75
CA TYR A 37 -1.98 -2.56 8.26
C TYR A 37 -2.28 -1.40 7.28
N SER A 38 -3.34 -0.64 7.51
CA SER A 38 -3.63 0.58 6.76
C SER A 38 -2.74 1.75 7.18
N LEU A 39 -2.66 2.79 6.36
CA LEU A 39 -1.95 4.01 6.74
C LEU A 39 -2.57 4.66 7.98
N LYS A 40 -3.90 4.56 8.14
CA LYS A 40 -4.63 5.08 9.30
C LYS A 40 -4.23 4.40 10.62
N SER A 41 -3.92 3.10 10.59
CA SER A 41 -3.52 2.37 11.79
C SER A 41 -2.04 2.56 12.13
N LEU A 42 -1.21 2.86 11.13
CA LEU A 42 0.24 2.98 11.28
C LEU A 42 0.74 4.41 11.52
N LEU A 43 0.00 5.42 11.07
CA LEU A 43 0.36 6.82 11.23
C LEU A 43 -0.57 7.50 12.24
N ALA A 44 0.00 8.37 13.06
CA ALA A 44 -0.76 9.18 14.00
C ALA A 44 -1.75 10.11 13.26
N PRO A 45 -2.96 10.34 13.79
CA PRO A 45 -4.00 11.11 13.11
C PRO A 45 -3.56 12.52 12.69
N GLU A 46 -2.68 13.16 13.48
CA GLU A 46 -2.19 14.51 13.18
C GLU A 46 -1.41 14.56 11.86
N ARG A 47 -0.76 13.46 11.48
CA ARG A 47 -0.03 13.36 10.20
C ARG A 47 -0.93 13.18 8.99
N LEU A 48 -2.22 12.91 9.21
CA LEU A 48 -3.23 12.69 8.16
C LEU A 48 -4.23 13.86 8.08
N ALA A 49 -4.14 14.83 8.99
CA ALA A 49 -5.03 16.00 9.05
C ALA A 49 -4.98 16.89 7.80
N TRP A 50 -3.91 16.81 6.99
CA TRP A 50 -3.82 17.53 5.72
C TRP A 50 -4.85 17.04 4.68
N ILE A 51 -5.35 15.80 4.81
CA ILE A 51 -6.36 15.22 3.94
C ILE A 51 -7.68 16.01 4.05
N ASP A 52 -8.00 16.49 5.24
CA ASP A 52 -9.21 17.27 5.51
C ASP A 52 -9.12 18.70 4.94
N GLY A 53 -7.92 19.19 4.66
CA GLY A 53 -7.67 20.50 4.06
C GLY A 53 -7.74 20.55 2.53
N LEU A 54 -8.04 19.42 1.87
CA LEU A 54 -8.10 19.35 0.41
C LEU A 54 -9.39 19.99 -0.12
N SER A 55 -9.25 21.04 -0.96
CA SER A 55 -10.37 21.79 -1.52
C SER A 55 -11.16 21.05 -2.61
N SER A 56 -10.53 20.07 -3.25
CA SER A 56 -11.15 19.26 -4.30
C SER A 56 -11.74 17.99 -3.72
N SER A 57 -13.06 17.82 -3.86
CA SER A 57 -13.78 16.63 -3.38
C SER A 57 -13.21 15.33 -3.96
N GLY A 58 -12.83 15.32 -5.24
CA GLY A 58 -12.23 14.15 -5.88
C GLY A 58 -10.87 13.77 -5.29
N VAL A 59 -10.02 14.76 -5.02
CA VAL A 59 -8.70 14.55 -4.42
C VAL A 59 -8.83 14.10 -2.96
N GLN A 60 -9.80 14.67 -2.23
CA GLN A 60 -10.11 14.28 -0.87
C GLN A 60 -10.60 12.83 -0.78
N SER A 61 -11.53 12.42 -1.65
CA SER A 61 -12.00 11.03 -1.71
C SER A 61 -10.87 10.05 -2.05
N ALA A 62 -9.99 10.41 -2.99
CA ALA A 62 -8.82 9.59 -3.32
C ALA A 62 -7.85 9.48 -2.14
N ALA A 63 -7.60 10.58 -1.43
CA ALA A 63 -6.73 10.61 -0.25
C ALA A 63 -7.30 9.81 0.94
N GLN A 64 -8.62 9.89 1.16
CA GLN A 64 -9.30 9.08 2.18
C GLN A 64 -9.29 7.59 1.83
N TRP A 65 -9.50 7.24 0.56
CA TRP A 65 -9.37 5.87 0.10
C TRP A 65 -7.95 5.35 0.32
N MET A 66 -6.94 6.16 -0.02
CA MET A 66 -5.55 5.84 0.26
C MET A 66 -5.31 5.63 1.76
N GLN A 67 -5.77 6.53 2.62
CA GLN A 67 -5.60 6.39 4.07
C GLN A 67 -6.16 5.06 4.62
N GLY A 68 -7.30 4.60 4.11
CA GLY A 68 -7.91 3.31 4.48
C GLY A 68 -7.34 2.10 3.74
N ALA A 69 -6.53 2.31 2.70
CA ALA A 69 -5.99 1.22 1.90
C ALA A 69 -4.93 0.44 2.70
N PRO A 70 -4.96 -0.90 2.66
CA PRO A 70 -3.93 -1.73 3.26
C PRO A 70 -2.55 -1.53 2.60
N LEU A 71 -1.48 -1.64 3.37
CA LEU A 71 -0.09 -1.54 2.91
C LEU A 71 0.24 -2.41 1.69
N TYR A 72 -0.34 -3.62 1.56
CA TYR A 72 -0.05 -4.49 0.43
C TYR A 72 -0.45 -3.87 -0.92
N ILE A 73 -1.48 -3.01 -0.95
CA ILE A 73 -1.90 -2.31 -2.17
C ILE A 73 -0.80 -1.34 -2.62
N TYR A 74 -0.17 -0.64 -1.67
CA TYR A 74 0.97 0.23 -1.95
C TYR A 74 2.18 -0.54 -2.43
N CYS A 75 2.48 -1.68 -1.80
CA CYS A 75 3.58 -2.56 -2.22
C CYS A 75 3.38 -3.08 -3.65
N PHE A 76 2.15 -3.45 -4.02
CA PHE A 76 1.83 -3.85 -5.38
C PHE A 76 1.88 -2.69 -6.37
N GLY A 77 1.36 -1.52 -6.00
CA GLY A 77 1.42 -0.32 -6.84
C GLY A 77 2.86 0.11 -7.13
N LEU A 78 3.69 0.23 -6.09
CA LEU A 78 5.12 0.53 -6.22
C LEU A 78 5.87 -0.56 -6.99
N GLY A 79 5.57 -1.82 -6.71
CA GLY A 79 6.15 -2.95 -7.43
C GLY A 79 5.89 -2.88 -8.93
N LEU A 80 4.65 -2.56 -9.31
CA LEU A 80 4.22 -2.45 -10.71
C LEU A 80 4.88 -1.25 -11.39
N LEU A 81 4.94 -0.11 -10.69
CA LEU A 81 5.65 1.08 -11.18
C LEU A 81 7.12 0.81 -11.45
N PHE A 82 7.82 0.10 -10.56
CA PHE A 82 9.22 -0.25 -10.76
C PHE A 82 9.43 -1.25 -11.90
N ILE A 83 8.52 -2.20 -12.07
CA ILE A 83 8.56 -3.14 -13.21
C ILE A 83 8.32 -2.39 -14.52
N LEU A 84 7.33 -1.50 -14.59
CA LEU A 84 7.09 -0.67 -15.78
C LEU A 84 8.28 0.26 -16.07
N ALA A 85 8.82 0.90 -15.04
CA ALA A 85 10.02 1.72 -15.15
C ALA A 85 11.21 0.90 -15.66
N SER A 86 11.33 -0.38 -15.28
CA SER A 86 12.39 -1.26 -15.78
C SER A 86 12.25 -1.59 -17.27
N GLY A 87 11.03 -1.58 -17.82
CA GLY A 87 10.78 -1.78 -19.26
C GLY A 87 10.98 -0.52 -20.10
N LEU A 88 10.78 0.66 -19.50
CA LEU A 88 11.06 1.97 -20.11
C LEU A 88 12.52 2.37 -20.01
N ALA A 89 13.17 2.01 -18.90
CA ALA A 89 14.60 2.07 -18.72
C ALA A 89 15.25 0.98 -19.57
N LYS A 90 15.30 1.22 -20.88
CA LYS A 90 16.22 0.55 -21.80
C LYS A 90 17.64 0.86 -21.30
N GLU A 91 18.21 -0.06 -20.53
CA GLU A 91 19.64 -0.35 -20.63
C GLU A 91 19.89 -1.18 -21.88
#